data_AF-A0A6B7FPM7-F1
#
_entry.id   AF-A0A6B7FPM7-F1
#
_cell.length_a   1.000
_cell.length_b   1.000
_cell.length_c   1.000
_cell.angle_alpha   90.00
_cell.angle_beta   90.00
_cell.angle_gamma   90.00
#
_symmetry.space_group_name_H-M   'P 1'
#
loop_
_entity.id
_entity.type
_entity.pdbx_description
1 polymer ?
#
loop_
_entity_poly.entity_id
_entity_poly.type
_entity_poly.pdbx_seq_one_letter_code
_entity_poly.pdbx_strand_id
1 'polypeptide(L)'
;LITKRFFVQSYILITTRPTALEKLQKCVVAARFAEILGFSEDDRKEYFTKFFKDETQGAQAFNIVKGNYLLFTMCFVPIVCWIVCTVIKVQMENNEDPVNALRTTTSVYMSFLSNLLKQQSRDSVQPIHMNLKRLCALARDGVWEQKILFKEEDITNHDLEIPAVQSLFLKNDIFQKDTECENCYSFIHLSFQEFFCCNVLRTDRK
;
A
#
# COMPACT_ATOMS: atom_id res chain seq x y z
N LEU A 1 2.36 -26.73 11.07
CA LEU A 1 0.93 -26.45 10.78
C LEU A 1 0.52 -26.89 9.38
N ILE A 2 1.16 -26.33 8.33
CA ILE A 2 0.77 -26.49 6.91
C ILE A 2 0.79 -27.96 6.43
N THR A 3 1.75 -28.76 6.91
CA THR A 3 1.87 -30.19 6.59
C THR A 3 0.83 -31.08 7.30
N LYS A 4 -0.04 -30.49 8.13
CA LYS A 4 -1.08 -31.18 8.93
C LYS A 4 -0.61 -32.36 9.80
N ARG A 5 0.69 -32.49 10.10
CA ARG A 5 1.23 -33.61 10.92
C ARG A 5 0.65 -33.73 12.33
N PHE A 6 0.29 -32.62 12.96
CA PHE A 6 -0.22 -32.59 14.34
C PHE A 6 -1.68 -32.10 14.46
N PHE A 7 -2.17 -31.32 13.49
CA PHE A 7 -3.52 -30.73 13.50
C PHE A 7 -4.33 -31.20 12.29
N VAL A 8 -4.56 -32.51 12.21
CA VAL A 8 -5.09 -33.18 11.01
C VAL A 8 -6.52 -32.74 10.68
N GLN A 9 -7.35 -32.52 11.71
CA GLN A 9 -8.76 -32.13 11.57
C GLN A 9 -9.01 -30.62 11.41
N SER A 10 -7.97 -29.79 11.50
CA SER A 10 -8.11 -28.35 11.35
C SER A 10 -8.15 -27.92 9.87
N TYR A 11 -8.87 -26.84 9.59
CA TYR A 11 -8.84 -26.18 8.29
C TYR A 11 -7.85 -25.02 8.33
N ILE A 12 -7.06 -24.84 7.26
CA ILE A 12 -6.08 -23.77 7.15
C ILE A 12 -6.38 -23.03 5.84
N LEU A 13 -6.68 -21.73 5.93
CA LEU A 13 -6.75 -20.83 4.79
C LEU A 13 -5.42 -20.09 4.68
N ILE A 14 -4.74 -20.24 3.55
CA ILE A 14 -3.45 -19.58 3.29
C ILE A 14 -3.67 -18.63 2.12
N THR A 15 -3.34 -17.35 2.32
CA THR A 15 -3.22 -16.38 1.24
C THR A 15 -1.75 -16.32 0.80
N THR A 16 -1.51 -16.34 -0.49
CA THR A 16 -0.15 -16.25 -1.05
C THR A 16 -0.17 -15.57 -2.40
N ARG A 17 0.92 -14.92 -2.77
CA ARG A 17 1.10 -14.42 -4.14
C ARG A 17 1.31 -15.62 -5.08
N PRO A 18 0.84 -15.55 -6.34
CA PRO A 18 1.06 -16.62 -7.32
C PRO A 18 2.54 -17.03 -7.45
N THR A 19 3.47 -16.07 -7.32
CA THR A 19 4.92 -16.31 -7.38
C THR A 19 5.47 -17.19 -6.25
N ALA A 20 4.80 -17.26 -5.10
CA ALA A 20 5.19 -18.10 -3.97
C ALA A 20 4.40 -19.42 -3.91
N LEU A 21 3.40 -19.60 -4.79
CA LEU A 21 2.52 -20.76 -4.80
C LEU A 21 3.27 -22.06 -5.07
N GLU A 22 4.26 -22.06 -5.97
CA GLU A 22 5.03 -23.26 -6.31
C GLU A 22 5.75 -23.86 -5.08
N LYS A 23 6.34 -22.99 -4.24
CA LYS A 23 6.99 -23.42 -2.99
C LYS A 23 5.96 -23.95 -2.00
N LEU A 24 4.79 -23.32 -1.90
CA LEU A 24 3.72 -23.75 -0.99
C LEU A 24 3.11 -25.09 -1.40
N GLN A 25 2.92 -25.32 -2.71
CA GLN A 25 2.35 -26.55 -3.26
C GLN A 25 3.14 -27.81 -2.87
N LYS A 26 4.46 -27.69 -2.70
CA LYS A 26 5.34 -28.78 -2.25
C LYS A 26 5.10 -29.21 -0.80
N CYS A 27 4.43 -28.37 0.00
CA CYS A 27 4.27 -28.55 1.44
C CYS A 27 2.82 -28.87 1.87
N VAL A 28 1.84 -28.63 1.00
CA VAL A 28 0.41 -28.80 1.32
C VAL A 28 -0.09 -30.17 0.87
N VAL A 29 -0.95 -30.78 1.69
CA VAL A 29 -1.61 -32.05 1.38
C VAL A 29 -3.09 -31.76 1.12
N ALA A 30 -3.60 -32.21 -0.03
CA ALA A 30 -5.02 -32.08 -0.42
C ALA A 30 -5.56 -30.63 -0.35
N ALA A 31 -4.89 -29.69 -1.01
CA ALA A 31 -5.29 -28.28 -1.03
C ALA A 31 -6.35 -27.98 -2.11
N ARG A 32 -7.23 -27.02 -1.80
CA ARG A 32 -8.09 -26.34 -2.79
C ARG A 32 -7.52 -24.97 -3.06
N PHE A 33 -7.61 -24.53 -4.31
CA PHE A 33 -7.11 -23.23 -4.75
C PHE A 33 -8.27 -22.36 -5.20
N ALA A 34 -8.22 -21.09 -4.83
CA ALA A 34 -9.09 -20.04 -5.33
C ALA A 34 -8.22 -18.82 -5.63
N GLU A 35 -8.48 -18.17 -6.76
CA GLU A 35 -7.79 -16.95 -7.15
C GLU A 35 -8.68 -15.74 -6.85
N ILE A 36 -8.08 -14.72 -6.22
CA ILE A 36 -8.74 -13.44 -5.99
C ILE A 36 -8.36 -12.55 -7.17
N LEU A 37 -9.31 -12.34 -8.09
CA LEU A 37 -9.06 -11.63 -9.34
C LEU A 37 -8.91 -10.12 -9.10
N GLY A 38 -9.89 -9.48 -8.47
CA GLY A 38 -9.91 -8.02 -8.28
C GLY A 38 -11.34 -7.48 -8.38
N PHE A 39 -11.48 -6.17 -8.60
CA PHE A 39 -12.77 -5.50 -8.75
C PHE A 39 -13.32 -5.58 -10.17
N SER A 40 -14.57 -6.04 -10.27
CA SER A 40 -15.42 -5.82 -11.45
C SER A 40 -15.74 -4.32 -11.62
N GLU A 41 -16.37 -3.95 -12.73
CA GLU A 41 -16.83 -2.57 -12.91
C GLU A 41 -17.86 -2.17 -11.85
N ASP A 42 -18.79 -3.06 -11.51
CA ASP A 42 -19.79 -2.81 -10.47
C ASP A 42 -19.14 -2.67 -9.09
N ASP A 43 -18.15 -3.51 -8.77
CA ASP A 43 -17.38 -3.40 -7.52
C ASP A 43 -16.64 -2.05 -7.45
N ARG A 44 -16.06 -1.58 -8.57
CA ARG A 44 -15.41 -0.26 -8.63
C ARG A 44 -16.42 0.84 -8.37
N LYS A 45 -17.58 0.80 -9.02
CA LYS A 45 -18.62 1.82 -8.83
C LYS A 45 -19.08 1.87 -7.36
N GLU A 46 -19.37 0.71 -6.78
CA GLU A 46 -19.75 0.59 -5.37
C GLU A 46 -18.64 1.07 -4.44
N TYR A 47 -17.38 0.73 -4.74
CA TYR A 47 -16.22 1.16 -3.97
C TYR A 47 -16.08 2.68 -3.96
N PHE A 48 -16.21 3.34 -5.12
CA PHE A 48 -16.15 4.80 -5.21
C PHE A 48 -17.27 5.44 -4.37
N THR A 49 -18.52 4.98 -4.49
CA THR A 49 -19.62 5.49 -3.67
C THR A 49 -19.32 5.35 -2.17
N LYS A 50 -18.83 4.19 -1.72
CA LYS A 50 -18.48 3.96 -0.30
C LYS A 50 -17.28 4.78 0.17
N PHE A 51 -16.26 4.94 -0.67
CA PHE A 51 -15.04 5.67 -0.32
C PHE A 51 -15.32 7.16 -0.08
N PHE A 52 -16.06 7.79 -0.99
CA PHE A 52 -16.34 9.23 -0.93
C PHE A 52 -17.38 9.57 0.14
N LYS A 53 -18.23 8.60 0.56
CA LYS A 53 -19.32 8.78 1.53
C LYS A 53 -20.38 9.82 1.12
N ASP A 54 -20.32 10.27 -0.13
CA ASP A 54 -21.26 11.14 -0.79
C ASP A 54 -21.50 10.59 -2.19
N GLU A 55 -22.76 10.35 -2.54
CA GLU A 55 -23.12 9.70 -3.79
C GLU A 55 -22.77 10.55 -5.01
N THR A 56 -22.91 11.87 -4.91
CA THR A 56 -22.63 12.79 -6.01
C THR A 56 -21.13 12.91 -6.28
N GLN A 57 -20.33 13.06 -5.23
CA GLN A 57 -18.87 13.10 -5.34
C GLN A 57 -18.31 11.75 -5.81
N GLY A 58 -18.84 10.64 -5.27
CA GLY A 58 -18.45 9.29 -5.68
C GLY A 58 -18.74 9.03 -7.16
N ALA A 59 -19.94 9.42 -7.64
CA ALA A 59 -20.31 9.30 -9.05
C ALA A 59 -19.43 10.18 -9.95
N GLN A 60 -19.15 11.43 -9.54
CA GLN A 60 -18.27 12.33 -10.28
C GLN A 60 -16.86 11.76 -10.39
N ALA A 61 -16.26 11.33 -9.28
CA ALA A 61 -14.93 10.73 -9.25
C ALA A 61 -14.86 9.44 -10.10
N PHE A 62 -15.89 8.59 -10.04
CA PHE A 62 -15.98 7.39 -10.85
C PHE A 62 -16.01 7.73 -12.34
N ASN A 63 -16.80 8.73 -12.75
CA ASN A 63 -16.89 9.15 -14.15
C ASN A 63 -15.57 9.73 -14.66
N ILE A 64 -14.87 10.53 -13.84
CA ILE A 64 -13.52 11.04 -14.14
C ILE A 64 -12.56 9.88 -14.44
N VAL A 65 -12.52 8.88 -13.54
CA VAL A 65 -11.63 7.72 -13.69
C VAL A 65 -12.05 6.84 -14.87
N LYS A 66 -13.34 6.60 -15.06
CA LYS A 66 -13.90 5.83 -16.19
C LYS A 66 -13.61 6.48 -17.54
N GLY A 67 -13.55 7.81 -17.59
CA GLY A 67 -13.13 8.57 -18.79
C GLY A 67 -11.67 8.36 -19.19
N ASN A 68 -10.83 7.86 -18.28
CA ASN A 68 -9.45 7.46 -18.56
C ASN A 68 -9.30 5.94 -18.48
N TYR A 69 -9.28 5.30 -19.65
CA TYR A 69 -9.17 3.85 -19.77
C TYR A 69 -8.01 3.23 -18.96
N LEU A 70 -6.85 3.89 -18.90
CA LEU A 70 -5.69 3.37 -18.17
C LEU A 70 -5.93 3.38 -16.66
N LEU A 71 -6.42 4.50 -16.12
CA LEU A 71 -6.77 4.61 -14.71
C LEU A 71 -7.89 3.63 -14.32
N PHE A 72 -8.92 3.56 -15.16
CA PHE A 72 -10.04 2.66 -14.93
C PHE A 72 -9.59 1.20 -14.88
N THR A 73 -8.69 0.80 -15.80
CA THR A 73 -8.12 -0.56 -15.84
C THR A 73 -7.26 -0.84 -14.60
N MET A 74 -6.45 0.12 -14.17
CA MET A 74 -5.63 -0.02 -12.95
C MET A 74 -6.48 -0.21 -11.69
N CYS A 75 -7.67 0.41 -11.62
CA CYS A 75 -8.61 0.25 -10.51
C CYS A 75 -9.23 -1.15 -10.40
N PHE A 76 -8.91 -2.08 -11.32
CA PHE A 76 -9.13 -3.51 -11.11
C PHE A 76 -8.45 -4.02 -9.83
N VAL A 77 -7.27 -3.50 -9.49
CA VAL A 77 -6.54 -3.88 -8.28
C VAL A 77 -7.02 -3.02 -7.11
N PRO A 78 -7.61 -3.61 -6.03
CA PRO A 78 -8.24 -2.84 -4.95
C PRO A 78 -7.33 -1.80 -4.28
N ILE A 79 -6.06 -2.14 -4.02
CA ILE A 79 -5.12 -1.17 -3.43
C ILE A 79 -4.85 0.02 -4.37
N VAL A 80 -4.77 -0.23 -5.68
CA VAL A 80 -4.58 0.86 -6.65
C VAL A 80 -5.85 1.71 -6.75
N CYS A 81 -7.03 1.07 -6.72
CA CYS A 81 -8.32 1.78 -6.65
C CYS A 81 -8.38 2.72 -5.44
N TRP A 82 -7.95 2.27 -4.26
CA TRP A 82 -7.86 3.11 -3.05
C TRP A 82 -6.93 4.32 -3.24
N ILE A 83 -5.74 4.10 -3.83
CA ILE A 83 -4.78 5.18 -4.09
C ILE A 83 -5.37 6.19 -5.06
N VAL A 84 -5.98 5.73 -6.17
CA VAL A 84 -6.62 6.60 -7.16
C VAL A 84 -7.74 7.42 -6.51
N CYS A 85 -8.64 6.79 -5.75
CA CYS A 85 -9.70 7.51 -5.04
C CYS A 85 -9.14 8.59 -4.10
N THR A 86 -8.05 8.28 -3.39
CA THR A 86 -7.39 9.24 -2.49
C THR A 86 -6.79 10.42 -3.26
N VAL A 87 -6.12 10.17 -4.38
CA VAL A 87 -5.53 11.21 -5.24
C VAL A 87 -6.62 12.09 -5.85
N ILE A 88 -7.66 11.48 -6.44
CA ILE A 88 -8.78 12.19 -7.07
C ILE A 88 -9.50 13.07 -6.06
N LYS A 89 -9.72 12.56 -4.83
CA LYS A 89 -10.35 13.33 -3.76
C LYS A 89 -9.59 14.63 -3.46
N VAL A 90 -8.28 14.54 -3.26
CA VAL A 90 -7.43 15.72 -3.00
C VAL A 90 -7.44 16.69 -4.19
N GLN A 91 -7.43 16.19 -5.43
CA GLN A 91 -7.47 17.05 -6.62
C GLN A 91 -8.81 17.78 -6.76
N MET A 92 -9.93 17.07 -6.52
CA MET A 92 -11.27 17.68 -6.53
C MET A 92 -11.40 18.76 -5.45
N GLU A 93 -10.88 18.53 -4.25
CA GLU A 93 -10.85 19.52 -3.16
C GLU A 93 -10.03 20.77 -3.52
N ASN A 94 -9.00 20.63 -4.35
CA ASN A 94 -8.12 21.73 -4.77
C ASN A 94 -8.46 22.31 -6.16
N ASN A 95 -9.53 21.85 -6.82
CA ASN A 95 -9.88 22.21 -8.20
C ASN A 95 -8.74 21.97 -9.22
N GLU A 96 -7.90 20.95 -9.00
CA GLU A 96 -6.84 20.54 -9.93
C GLU A 96 -7.40 19.57 -11.00
N ASP A 97 -6.82 19.56 -12.20
CA ASP A 97 -7.20 18.62 -13.28
C ASP A 97 -6.79 17.17 -12.89
N PRO A 98 -7.75 16.25 -12.68
CA PRO A 98 -7.46 14.99 -12.00
C PRO A 98 -6.67 13.97 -12.84
N VAL A 99 -6.60 14.13 -14.16
CA VAL A 99 -6.41 12.95 -15.04
C VAL A 99 -5.13 12.97 -15.86
N ASN A 100 -4.65 14.14 -16.27
CA ASN A 100 -3.66 14.23 -17.35
C ASN A 100 -2.28 13.62 -17.02
N ALA A 101 -1.90 13.58 -15.73
CA ALA A 101 -0.62 13.06 -15.27
C ALA A 101 -0.62 11.58 -14.84
N LEU A 102 -1.79 10.97 -14.63
CA LEU A 102 -1.90 9.62 -14.04
C LEU A 102 -2.01 8.53 -15.12
N ARG A 103 -0.89 8.22 -15.77
CA ARG A 103 -0.85 7.26 -16.90
C ARG A 103 -0.27 5.89 -16.56
N THR A 104 0.41 5.77 -15.42
CA THR A 104 1.06 4.54 -14.96
C THR A 104 0.82 4.32 -13.46
N THR A 105 0.92 3.08 -12.99
CA THR A 105 0.88 2.79 -11.55
C THR A 105 1.93 3.61 -10.80
N THR A 106 3.14 3.75 -11.33
CA THR A 106 4.18 4.61 -10.72
C THR A 106 3.73 6.06 -10.60
N SER A 107 3.11 6.64 -11.64
CA SER A 107 2.61 8.03 -11.56
C SER A 107 1.50 8.20 -10.52
N VAL A 108 0.66 7.17 -10.31
CA VAL A 108 -0.38 7.16 -9.28
C VAL A 108 0.24 7.17 -7.88
N TYR A 109 1.25 6.32 -7.63
CA TYR A 109 1.98 6.31 -6.35
C TYR A 109 2.77 7.61 -6.12
N MET A 110 3.39 8.16 -7.16
CA MET A 110 4.10 9.44 -7.08
C MET A 110 3.15 10.61 -6.79
N SER A 111 1.96 10.63 -7.39
CA SER A 111 0.95 11.67 -7.12
C SER A 111 0.42 11.55 -5.70
N PHE A 112 0.14 10.33 -5.23
CA PHE A 112 -0.24 10.07 -3.85
C PHE A 112 0.83 10.58 -2.87
N LEU A 113 2.09 10.24 -3.12
CA LEU A 113 3.22 10.72 -2.33
C LEU A 113 3.27 12.25 -2.34
N SER A 114 3.18 12.89 -3.51
CA SER A 114 3.22 14.36 -3.60
C SER A 114 2.10 15.03 -2.80
N ASN A 115 0.87 14.51 -2.88
CA ASN A 115 -0.27 15.04 -2.12
C ASN A 115 -0.05 14.94 -0.61
N LEU A 116 0.47 13.81 -0.15
CA LEU A 116 0.77 13.60 1.26
C LEU A 116 1.86 14.55 1.77
N LEU A 117 2.92 14.77 0.97
CA LEU A 117 3.97 15.73 1.31
C LEU A 117 3.45 17.19 1.30
N LYS A 118 2.57 17.55 0.37
CA LYS A 118 1.91 18.87 0.34
C LYS A 118 1.10 19.10 1.62
N GLN A 119 0.31 18.12 2.07
CA GLN A 119 -0.46 18.23 3.32
C GLN A 119 0.46 18.44 4.52
N GLN A 120 1.53 17.67 4.65
CA GLN A 120 2.46 17.79 5.77
C GLN A 120 3.26 19.11 5.76
N SER A 121 3.58 19.66 4.59
CA SER A 121 4.30 20.94 4.47
C SER A 121 3.48 22.14 5.00
N ARG A 122 2.15 22.01 5.09
CA ARG A 122 1.30 23.02 5.72
C ARG A 122 1.39 22.98 7.25
N ASP A 123 1.81 21.84 7.82
CA ASP A 123 1.76 21.55 9.25
C ASP A 123 3.14 21.32 9.92
N SER A 124 4.26 21.38 9.17
CA SER A 124 5.59 21.02 9.70
C SER A 124 6.73 21.95 9.28
N VAL A 125 7.74 22.08 10.17
CA VAL A 125 8.93 22.96 10.03
C VAL A 125 10.17 22.21 9.49
N GLN A 126 10.12 20.88 9.37
CA GLN A 126 11.29 20.05 9.01
C GLN A 126 11.40 19.73 7.50
N PRO A 127 12.61 19.51 6.94
CA PRO A 127 12.80 19.16 5.54
C PRO A 127 12.30 17.73 5.22
N ILE A 128 11.08 17.67 4.70
CA ILE A 128 10.35 16.46 4.25
C ILE A 128 11.20 15.51 3.37
N HIS A 129 12.14 16.06 2.60
CA HIS A 129 13.00 15.30 1.69
C HIS A 129 13.98 14.34 2.39
N MET A 130 14.45 14.66 3.61
CA MET A 130 15.37 13.78 4.33
C MET A 130 14.66 12.52 4.85
N ASN A 131 13.43 12.68 5.34
CA ASN A 131 12.62 11.56 5.82
C ASN A 131 12.26 10.59 4.69
N LEU A 132 12.06 11.08 3.46
CA LEU A 132 11.80 10.22 2.30
C LEU A 132 13.00 9.32 1.97
N LYS A 133 14.23 9.83 1.97
CA LYS A 133 15.43 9.02 1.68
C LYS A 133 15.62 7.92 2.73
N ARG A 134 15.42 8.25 4.00
CA ARG A 134 15.51 7.31 5.13
C ARG A 134 14.42 6.24 5.06
N LEU A 135 13.18 6.62 4.71
CA LEU A 135 12.09 5.67 4.51
C LEU A 135 12.35 4.72 3.35
N CYS A 136 12.93 5.23 2.25
CA CYS A 136 13.33 4.39 1.13
C CYS A 136 14.43 3.39 1.53
N ALA A 137 15.39 3.78 2.38
CA ALA A 137 16.40 2.88 2.93
C ALA A 137 15.77 1.79 3.82
N LEU A 138 14.87 2.16 4.74
CA LEU A 138 14.12 1.20 5.56
C LEU A 138 13.35 0.18 4.70
N ALA A 139 12.70 0.66 3.64
CA ALA A 139 11.96 -0.19 2.71
C ALA A 139 12.87 -1.17 1.96
N ARG A 140 14.03 -0.70 1.51
CA ARG A 140 15.05 -1.52 0.83
C ARG A 140 15.56 -2.62 1.75
N ASP A 141 15.95 -2.27 2.97
CA ASP A 141 16.52 -3.21 3.92
C ASP A 141 15.45 -4.24 4.32
N GLY A 142 14.19 -3.79 4.50
CA GLY A 142 13.06 -4.68 4.69
C GLY A 142 12.82 -5.66 3.53
N VAL A 143 12.91 -5.22 2.27
CA VAL A 143 12.77 -6.13 1.12
C VAL A 143 13.93 -7.13 1.06
N TRP A 144 15.16 -6.67 1.32
CA TRP A 144 16.36 -7.50 1.29
C TRP A 144 16.34 -8.59 2.36
N GLU A 145 15.89 -8.23 3.56
CA GLU A 145 15.78 -9.13 4.72
C GLU A 145 14.46 -9.91 4.78
N GLN A 146 13.57 -9.73 3.79
CA GLN A 146 12.21 -10.31 3.77
C GLN A 146 11.38 -9.94 5.01
N LYS A 147 11.58 -8.72 5.51
CA LYS A 147 10.97 -8.14 6.69
C LYS A 147 9.85 -7.16 6.31
N ILE A 148 8.66 -7.43 6.85
CA ILE A 148 7.43 -6.63 6.62
C ILE A 148 7.04 -5.86 7.90
N LEU A 149 7.48 -6.35 9.06
CA LEU A 149 7.26 -5.74 10.36
C LEU A 149 8.57 -5.18 10.91
N PHE A 150 8.55 -3.92 11.30
CA PHE A 150 9.69 -3.17 11.82
C PHE A 150 9.42 -2.85 13.29
N LYS A 151 10.38 -3.14 14.15
CA LYS A 151 10.38 -2.67 15.53
C LYS A 151 10.74 -1.19 15.57
N GLU A 152 10.47 -0.55 16.69
CA GLU A 152 10.91 0.83 16.95
C GLU A 152 12.41 1.02 16.71
N GLU A 153 13.25 0.07 17.13
CA GLU A 153 14.70 0.08 16.87
C GLU A 153 15.04 0.15 15.38
N ASP A 154 14.29 -0.55 14.52
CA ASP A 154 14.54 -0.52 13.07
C ASP A 154 14.28 0.87 12.48
N ILE A 155 13.29 1.58 13.02
CA ILE A 155 12.91 2.92 12.61
C ILE A 155 13.96 3.94 13.09
N THR A 156 14.34 3.86 14.36
CA THR A 156 15.33 4.78 14.95
C THR A 156 16.73 4.57 14.38
N ASN A 157 17.11 3.34 14.02
CA ASN A 157 18.36 3.04 13.32
C ASN A 157 18.46 3.69 11.92
N HIS A 158 17.32 4.04 11.32
CA HIS A 158 17.25 4.79 10.06
C HIS A 158 17.10 6.30 10.29
N ASP A 159 17.30 6.78 11.52
CA ASP A 159 17.08 8.17 11.95
C ASP A 159 15.67 8.70 11.60
N LEU A 160 14.66 7.84 11.65
CA LEU A 160 13.28 8.24 11.43
C LEU A 160 12.60 8.53 12.77
N GLU A 161 11.95 9.69 12.86
CA GLU A 161 11.10 10.03 14.00
C GLU A 161 9.72 9.38 13.82
N ILE A 162 9.34 8.48 14.72
CA ILE A 162 8.05 7.74 14.65
C ILE A 162 6.85 8.66 14.41
N PRO A 163 6.65 9.78 15.15
CA PRO A 163 5.51 10.66 14.90
C PRO A 163 5.47 11.24 13.47
N ALA A 164 6.65 11.46 12.87
CA ALA A 164 6.79 12.01 11.52
C ALA A 164 6.50 10.99 10.41
N VAL A 165 6.67 9.68 10.66
CA VAL A 165 6.45 8.61 9.66
C VAL A 165 5.17 7.80 9.88
N GLN A 166 4.66 7.75 11.11
CA GLN A 166 3.43 7.04 11.47
C GLN A 166 2.18 7.68 10.86
N SER A 167 2.19 9.00 10.65
CA SER A 167 1.09 9.71 9.96
C SER A 167 1.09 9.52 8.44
N LEU A 168 2.23 9.10 7.87
CA LEU A 168 2.44 9.15 6.43
C LEU A 168 2.43 7.77 5.75
N PHE A 169 3.17 6.81 6.31
CA PHE A 169 3.48 5.56 5.59
C PHE A 169 3.50 4.32 6.46
N LEU A 170 3.66 4.49 7.78
CA LEU A 170 3.71 3.38 8.71
C LEU A 170 2.41 3.28 9.50
N LYS A 171 1.74 2.14 9.41
CA LYS A 171 0.63 1.82 10.31
C LYS A 171 1.22 1.14 11.55
N ASN A 172 0.77 1.57 12.73
CA ASN A 172 0.99 0.80 13.94
C ASN A 172 0.05 -0.41 13.88
N ASP A 173 0.59 -1.56 13.50
CA ASP A 173 -0.15 -2.80 13.57
C ASP A 173 -0.01 -3.33 14.99
N ILE A 174 -1.05 -3.09 15.80
CA ILE A 174 -1.21 -3.73 17.09
C ILE A 174 -1.53 -5.20 16.80
N PHE A 175 -0.49 -6.01 16.62
CA PHE A 175 -0.64 -7.45 16.78
C PHE A 175 -1.05 -7.68 18.23
N GLN A 176 -2.01 -8.60 18.42
CA GLN A 176 -2.53 -8.94 19.74
C GLN A 176 -1.39 -9.13 20.75
N LYS A 177 -1.65 -8.73 22.00
CA LYS A 177 -0.79 -8.86 23.21
C LYS A 177 -0.09 -10.22 23.41
N ASP A 178 -0.39 -11.22 22.60
CA ASP A 178 0.17 -12.57 22.66
C ASP A 178 1.40 -12.77 21.75
N THR A 179 1.84 -11.73 21.02
CA THR A 179 3.15 -11.70 20.37
C THR A 179 4.08 -10.75 21.11
N GLU A 180 5.35 -11.15 21.34
CA GLU A 180 6.41 -10.36 21.99
C GLU A 180 6.77 -9.02 21.29
N CYS A 181 5.98 -8.57 20.32
CA CYS A 181 6.16 -7.28 19.65
C CYS A 181 5.16 -6.25 20.18
N GLU A 182 5.45 -5.69 21.35
CA GLU A 182 4.93 -4.36 21.67
C GLU A 182 5.63 -3.36 20.72
N ASN A 183 4.84 -2.54 20.01
CA ASN A 183 5.31 -1.50 19.06
C ASN A 183 5.97 -2.00 17.76
N CYS A 184 5.24 -2.80 16.98
CA CYS A 184 5.58 -3.15 15.60
C CYS A 184 4.93 -2.20 14.58
N TYR A 185 5.66 -1.86 13.53
CA TYR A 185 5.22 -0.97 12.45
C TYR A 185 5.31 -1.69 11.10
N SER A 186 4.42 -1.35 10.18
CA SER A 186 4.44 -1.85 8.81
C SER A 186 4.15 -0.73 7.83
N PHE A 187 4.61 -0.86 6.59
CA PHE A 187 4.08 0.00 5.53
C PHE A 187 2.58 -0.26 5.37
N ILE A 188 1.80 0.78 5.09
CA ILE A 188 0.33 0.68 4.91
C ILE A 188 -0.11 -0.46 3.97
N HIS A 189 0.74 -0.82 3.01
CA HIS A 189 0.65 -2.05 2.23
C HIS A 189 2.03 -2.43 1.67
N LEU A 190 2.29 -3.72 1.45
CA LEU A 190 3.57 -4.22 0.91
C LEU A 190 3.97 -3.53 -0.40
N SER A 191 3.00 -3.14 -1.24
CA SER A 191 3.28 -2.40 -2.47
C SER A 191 3.96 -1.04 -2.23
N PHE A 192 3.69 -0.38 -1.10
CA PHE A 192 4.36 0.86 -0.75
C PHE A 192 5.81 0.61 -0.35
N GLN A 193 6.06 -0.45 0.42
CA GLN A 193 7.43 -0.88 0.72
C GLN A 193 8.20 -1.19 -0.58
N GLU A 194 7.60 -1.94 -1.50
CA GLU A 194 8.20 -2.26 -2.81
C GLU A 194 8.46 -0.97 -3.63
N PHE A 195 7.50 -0.04 -3.62
CA PHE A 195 7.62 1.26 -4.30
C PHE A 195 8.78 2.10 -3.71
N PHE A 196 8.88 2.23 -2.40
CA PHE A 196 9.95 2.99 -1.74
C PHE A 196 11.33 2.35 -1.96
N CYS A 197 11.41 1.01 -1.87
CA CYS A 197 12.62 0.26 -2.20
C CYS A 197 13.11 0.58 -3.63
N CYS A 198 12.21 0.59 -4.62
CA CYS A 198 12.57 0.88 -6.01
C CYS A 198 13.03 2.32 -6.23
N ASN A 199 12.58 3.28 -5.42
CA ASN A 199 12.95 4.69 -5.57
C ASN A 199 14.36 5.00 -5.01
N VAL A 200 14.90 4.20 -4.08
CA VAL A 200 16.33 4.29 -3.66
C VAL A 200 17.27 4.14 -4.85
N LEU A 201 16.98 3.17 -5.71
CA LEU A 201 17.86 2.77 -6.82
C LEU A 201 17.99 3.84 -7.91
N ARG A 202 17.12 4.86 -7.92
CA ARG A 202 17.20 6.00 -8.84
C ARG A 202 18.06 7.14 -8.30
N THR A 203 18.17 7.29 -6.99
CA THR A 203 18.98 8.33 -6.35
C THR A 203 20.46 7.97 -6.25
N ASP A 204 20.82 6.68 -6.20
CA ASP A 204 22.22 6.22 -6.15
C ASP A 204 22.90 6.12 -7.54
N ARG A 205 22.17 6.39 -8.63
CA ARG A 205 22.68 6.37 -10.03
C ARG A 205 22.94 7.76 -10.61
N LYS A 206 22.93 8.81 -9.80
CA LYS A 206 23.33 10.17 -10.18
C LYS A 206 24.50 10.61 -9.32
#